data_AF-A0A165T6V3-F1
#
_entry.id   AF-A0A165T6V3-F1
#
_cell.length_a   1.000
_cell.length_b   1.000
_cell.length_c   1.000
_cell.angle_alpha   90.00
_cell.angle_beta   90.00
_cell.angle_gamma   90.00
#
_symmetry.space_group_name_H-M   'P 1'
#
loop_
_entity.id
_entity.type
_entity.pdbx_description
1 polymer ?
#
loop_
_entity_poly.entity_id
_entity_poly.type
_entity_poly.pdbx_seq_one_letter_code
_entity_poly.pdbx_strand_id
1 'polypeptide(L)'
;MAERIFGPEIVDANEDGVLVRELKAATAFLVGTAPIHEVHDAPEKQAKYINKPIIIRREKDIAKHFGPFRDGYTLPQKLRAMFKQSQTRGIGTICVVNVFDPTTHKDEAGKPDSSKVGALDIIGAFDAMGNPSGLKLAYSCYQRFGWFPKNIGAPGFDGLTGVRAEMAAICARIRARCYWDAPFGATLQQLVEARGPSGSFDFQTNDTRVNLCWPMMETVNLDDTSAQAGEVIADHYSAYLMGIVLMSVMEYGYHHSPSNRPVKGIEGAAQEVLYVPGDGTSDTQVTRSNGIISVEERFGKGPHTSGNRNAGYPTKTSMLTFFHAQYTQDVLDEAVLHFLDEKKDRVGSLPRIEQIEDAINAWGIGKTGSRDPELSGFRFAFDREKMSAAYAADGWFHYTLEFAPTGIMETITVRRSLNINLLADALGLSQSDAA
;
A
#
# COMPACT_ATOMS: atom_id res chain seq x y z
N MET A 1 -53.04 -2.81 -0.49
CA MET A 1 -52.79 -3.29 0.88
C MET A 1 -51.28 -3.26 1.07
N ALA A 2 -50.81 -2.33 1.89
CA ALA A 2 -49.39 -2.17 2.19
C ALA A 2 -48.89 -3.40 2.96
N GLU A 3 -47.83 -4.01 2.46
CA GLU A 3 -47.15 -5.12 3.12
C GLU A 3 -46.39 -4.57 4.32
N ARG A 4 -46.77 -5.03 5.52
CA ARG A 4 -46.08 -4.71 6.78
C ARG A 4 -44.76 -5.47 6.84
N ILE A 5 -43.66 -4.75 7.02
CA ILE A 5 -42.35 -5.34 7.31
C ILE A 5 -42.16 -5.37 8.84
N PHE A 6 -41.60 -6.46 9.36
CA PHE A 6 -41.18 -6.57 10.77
C PHE A 6 -39.65 -6.43 10.86
N GLY A 7 -39.17 -5.41 11.59
CA GLY A 7 -37.73 -5.10 11.80
C GLY A 7 -37.48 -3.59 11.96
N PRO A 8 -36.31 -3.14 12.47
CA PRO A 8 -35.98 -1.72 12.51
C PRO A 8 -35.84 -1.14 11.09
N GLU A 9 -36.54 -0.03 10.86
CA GLU A 9 -36.56 0.73 9.60
C GLU A 9 -35.72 2.01 9.77
N ILE A 10 -34.94 2.36 8.75
CA ILE A 10 -34.25 3.65 8.67
C ILE A 10 -35.13 4.56 7.82
N VAL A 11 -35.70 5.58 8.46
CA VAL A 11 -36.35 6.71 7.79
C VAL A 11 -35.30 7.80 7.64
N ASP A 12 -35.12 8.32 6.43
CA ASP A 12 -34.22 9.44 6.18
C ASP A 12 -34.71 10.71 6.90
N ALA A 13 -34.03 11.05 8.00
CA ALA A 13 -33.95 12.43 8.46
C ALA A 13 -32.74 13.06 7.75
N ASN A 14 -32.98 13.76 6.63
CA ASN A 14 -31.99 14.69 6.11
C ASN A 14 -31.88 15.87 7.10
N GLU A 15 -31.10 15.68 8.16
CA GLU A 15 -30.26 16.77 8.65
C GLU A 15 -29.11 16.87 7.63
N ASP A 16 -29.07 17.96 6.86
CA ASP A 16 -27.97 18.29 5.96
C ASP A 16 -26.68 18.59 6.76
N GLY A 17 -26.20 17.61 7.52
CA GLY A 17 -24.85 17.56 8.05
C GLY A 17 -23.93 17.24 6.89
N VAL A 18 -23.31 18.26 6.30
CA VAL A 18 -22.22 18.06 5.33
C VAL A 18 -21.05 17.43 6.10
N LEU A 19 -20.91 16.11 6.00
CA LEU A 19 -19.85 15.35 6.67
C LEU A 19 -18.66 15.20 5.74
N VAL A 20 -17.46 15.56 6.21
CA VAL A 20 -16.20 15.17 5.57
C VAL A 20 -16.09 13.64 5.65
N ARG A 21 -15.91 12.98 4.50
CA ARG A 21 -15.83 11.52 4.40
C ARG A 21 -14.53 11.10 3.75
N GLU A 22 -13.99 9.99 4.23
CA GLU A 22 -12.82 9.36 3.65
C GLU A 22 -13.23 8.51 2.45
N LEU A 23 -12.45 8.60 1.38
CA LEU A 23 -12.54 7.68 0.25
C LEU A 23 -11.95 6.32 0.63
N LYS A 24 -12.18 5.31 -0.21
CA LYS A 24 -11.72 3.94 0.03
C LYS A 24 -10.19 3.90 0.16
N ALA A 25 -9.72 3.74 1.40
CA ALA A 25 -8.30 3.60 1.70
C ALA A 25 -7.75 2.25 1.21
N ALA A 26 -8.42 1.12 1.49
CA ALA A 26 -7.97 -0.22 1.10
C ALA A 26 -8.17 -0.49 -0.41
N THR A 27 -7.35 0.15 -1.23
CA THR A 27 -7.38 0.04 -2.70
C THR A 27 -6.00 -0.28 -3.27
N ALA A 28 -5.98 -1.17 -4.27
CA ALA A 28 -4.76 -1.50 -5.00
C ALA A 28 -4.98 -1.50 -6.51
N PHE A 29 -3.90 -1.30 -7.26
CA PHE A 29 -3.84 -1.38 -8.71
C PHE A 29 -2.69 -2.30 -9.12
N LEU A 30 -3.02 -3.40 -9.81
CA LEU A 30 -2.05 -4.38 -10.28
C LEU A 30 -2.03 -4.44 -11.79
N VAL A 31 -0.82 -4.44 -12.35
CA VAL A 31 -0.58 -4.69 -13.77
C VAL A 31 0.26 -5.95 -13.92
N GLY A 32 -0.08 -6.80 -14.87
CA GLY A 32 0.67 -8.01 -15.14
C GLY A 32 0.07 -8.83 -16.27
N THR A 33 0.37 -10.12 -16.27
CA THR A 33 -0.04 -11.05 -17.33
C THR A 33 -0.98 -12.11 -16.79
N ALA A 34 -1.98 -12.48 -17.59
CA ALA A 34 -2.94 -13.53 -17.27
C ALA A 34 -3.25 -14.40 -18.51
N PRO A 35 -3.46 -15.72 -18.34
CA PRO A 35 -3.80 -16.66 -19.42
C PRO A 35 -5.28 -16.52 -19.85
N ILE A 36 -5.68 -15.31 -20.28
CA ILE A 36 -7.09 -15.00 -20.59
C ILE A 36 -7.66 -15.83 -21.74
N HIS A 37 -6.80 -16.37 -22.60
CA HIS A 37 -7.19 -17.22 -23.73
C HIS A 37 -7.67 -18.61 -23.30
N GLU A 38 -7.32 -19.08 -22.11
CA GLU A 38 -7.83 -20.34 -21.55
C GLU A 38 -9.27 -20.21 -21.02
N VAL A 39 -9.71 -18.98 -20.72
CA VAL A 39 -11.05 -18.71 -20.14
C VAL A 39 -12.01 -18.12 -21.16
N HIS A 40 -11.50 -17.28 -22.05
CA HIS A 40 -12.31 -16.58 -23.04
C HIS A 40 -11.97 -17.13 -24.43
N ASP A 41 -12.90 -17.90 -24.96
CA ASP A 41 -12.84 -18.67 -26.21
C ASP A 41 -12.74 -17.84 -27.49
N ALA A 42 -13.15 -16.56 -27.46
CA ALA A 42 -13.19 -15.70 -28.64
C ALA A 42 -12.35 -14.41 -28.46
N PRO A 43 -11.66 -13.91 -29.51
CA PRO A 43 -10.89 -12.67 -29.45
C PRO A 43 -11.69 -11.46 -28.96
N GLU A 44 -12.98 -11.35 -29.35
CA GLU A 44 -13.88 -10.28 -28.90
C GLU A 44 -14.16 -10.33 -27.39
N LYS A 45 -14.18 -11.53 -26.80
CA LYS A 45 -14.34 -11.71 -25.36
C LYS A 45 -13.02 -11.43 -24.64
N GLN A 46 -11.89 -11.88 -25.20
CA GLN A 46 -10.54 -11.61 -24.69
C GLN A 46 -10.24 -10.10 -24.64
N ALA A 47 -10.64 -9.33 -25.65
CA ALA A 47 -10.45 -7.88 -25.73
C ALA A 47 -11.06 -7.10 -24.53
N LYS A 48 -12.05 -7.67 -23.83
CA LYS A 48 -12.63 -7.07 -22.61
C LYS A 48 -11.71 -7.17 -21.40
N TYR A 49 -10.65 -7.97 -21.49
CA TYR A 49 -9.68 -8.25 -20.42
C TYR A 49 -8.24 -7.87 -20.81
N ILE A 50 -8.03 -7.23 -21.97
CA ILE A 50 -6.73 -6.71 -22.40
C ILE A 50 -6.75 -5.19 -22.23
N ASN A 51 -5.81 -4.65 -21.44
CA ASN A 51 -5.74 -3.22 -21.15
C ASN A 51 -7.09 -2.63 -20.67
N LYS A 52 -7.86 -3.41 -19.91
CA LYS A 52 -9.10 -2.97 -19.26
C LYS A 52 -8.99 -3.15 -17.76
N PRO A 53 -9.25 -2.09 -16.96
CA PRO A 53 -9.26 -2.21 -15.51
C PRO A 53 -10.50 -2.99 -15.06
N ILE A 54 -10.26 -4.11 -14.38
CA ILE A 54 -11.28 -5.00 -13.83
C ILE A 54 -11.18 -4.98 -12.31
N ILE A 55 -12.30 -4.81 -11.63
CA ILE A 55 -12.36 -4.79 -10.17
C ILE A 55 -12.52 -6.21 -9.64
N ILE A 56 -11.61 -6.61 -8.75
CA ILE A 56 -11.64 -7.87 -8.02
C ILE A 56 -11.84 -7.59 -6.53
N ARG A 57 -12.86 -8.23 -5.95
CA ARG A 57 -13.18 -8.18 -4.50
C ARG A 57 -13.29 -9.56 -3.86
N ARG A 58 -13.41 -10.61 -4.66
CA ARG A 58 -13.52 -11.99 -4.21
C ARG A 58 -12.53 -12.83 -4.99
N GLU A 59 -11.89 -13.77 -4.31
CA GLU A 59 -10.91 -14.68 -4.90
C GLU A 59 -11.50 -15.47 -6.08
N LYS A 60 -12.77 -15.88 -5.99
CA LYS A 60 -13.48 -16.60 -7.06
C LYS A 60 -13.56 -15.83 -8.38
N ASP A 61 -13.56 -14.49 -8.32
CA ASP A 61 -13.64 -13.65 -9.52
C ASP A 61 -12.30 -13.65 -10.30
N ILE A 62 -11.18 -14.05 -9.67
CA ILE A 62 -9.86 -14.16 -10.32
C ILE A 62 -9.91 -15.18 -11.45
N ALA A 63 -10.28 -16.43 -11.14
CA ALA A 63 -10.30 -17.50 -12.14
C ALA A 63 -11.30 -17.22 -13.26
N LYS A 64 -12.43 -16.58 -12.94
CA LYS A 64 -13.46 -16.19 -13.91
C LYS A 64 -12.97 -15.16 -14.93
N HIS A 65 -12.13 -14.21 -14.51
CA HIS A 65 -11.70 -13.11 -15.37
C HIS A 65 -10.32 -13.35 -15.99
N PHE A 66 -9.40 -13.92 -15.22
CA PHE A 66 -7.97 -14.02 -15.55
C PHE A 66 -7.46 -15.46 -15.68
N GLY A 67 -8.26 -16.47 -15.35
CA GLY A 67 -7.88 -17.87 -15.50
C GLY A 67 -7.13 -18.48 -14.31
N PRO A 68 -6.73 -19.76 -14.47
CA PRO A 68 -6.01 -20.49 -13.44
C PRO A 68 -4.60 -19.94 -13.24
N PHE A 69 -3.92 -20.43 -12.22
CA PHE A 69 -2.48 -20.18 -12.11
C PHE A 69 -1.76 -20.99 -13.19
N ARG A 70 -0.88 -20.30 -13.93
CA ARG A 70 -0.05 -20.84 -15.01
C ARG A 70 1.35 -20.26 -14.89
N ASP A 71 2.36 -21.09 -15.11
CA ASP A 71 3.74 -20.65 -15.16
C ASP A 71 3.93 -19.58 -16.25
N GLY A 72 4.78 -18.60 -15.97
CA GLY A 72 5.00 -17.45 -16.85
C GLY A 72 3.91 -16.37 -16.79
N TYR A 73 2.78 -16.60 -16.12
CA TYR A 73 1.75 -15.58 -15.90
C TYR A 73 1.74 -15.10 -14.45
N THR A 74 1.65 -13.78 -14.26
CA THR A 74 1.81 -13.20 -12.92
C THR A 74 0.47 -13.02 -12.18
N LEU A 75 -0.55 -12.45 -12.81
CA LEU A 75 -1.74 -11.95 -12.10
C LEU A 75 -2.50 -13.00 -11.28
N PRO A 76 -2.83 -14.20 -11.80
CA PRO A 76 -3.60 -15.17 -11.01
C PRO A 76 -2.89 -15.59 -9.72
N GLN A 77 -1.57 -15.78 -9.77
CA GLN A 77 -0.74 -16.14 -8.61
C GLN A 77 -0.71 -15.00 -7.58
N LYS A 78 -0.37 -13.78 -8.01
CA LYS A 78 -0.19 -12.62 -7.11
C LYS A 78 -1.50 -12.20 -6.47
N LEU A 79 -2.60 -12.27 -7.21
CA LEU A 79 -3.93 -11.99 -6.65
C LEU A 79 -4.29 -13.02 -5.57
N ARG A 80 -4.06 -14.32 -5.83
CA ARG A 80 -4.26 -15.35 -4.79
C ARG A 80 -3.38 -15.08 -3.57
N ALA A 81 -2.10 -14.74 -3.75
CA ALA A 81 -1.19 -14.37 -2.65
C ALA A 81 -1.74 -13.21 -1.80
N MET A 82 -2.33 -12.18 -2.42
CA MET A 82 -3.01 -11.10 -1.71
C MET A 82 -4.24 -11.58 -0.94
N PHE A 83 -5.11 -12.40 -1.57
CA PHE A 83 -6.32 -12.95 -0.92
C PHE A 83 -6.01 -13.88 0.24
N LYS A 84 -4.88 -14.61 0.21
CA LYS A 84 -4.42 -15.43 1.35
C LYS A 84 -4.14 -14.60 2.61
N GLN A 85 -3.88 -13.29 2.49
CA GLN A 85 -3.67 -12.40 3.64
C GLN A 85 -4.98 -12.01 4.32
N SER A 86 -6.13 -12.25 3.67
CA SER A 86 -7.44 -11.84 4.17
C SER A 86 -7.74 -12.34 5.59
N GLN A 87 -8.52 -11.52 6.29
CA GLN A 87 -9.11 -11.84 7.59
C GLN A 87 -10.63 -11.61 7.50
N THR A 88 -11.30 -11.45 8.64
CA THR A 88 -12.76 -11.36 8.78
C THR A 88 -13.40 -10.30 7.87
N ARG A 89 -12.72 -9.18 7.62
CA ARG A 89 -13.19 -8.03 6.82
C ARG A 89 -12.68 -8.04 5.36
N GLY A 90 -11.92 -9.05 4.96
CA GLY A 90 -11.38 -9.17 3.59
C GLY A 90 -10.20 -8.23 3.29
N ILE A 91 -9.93 -7.97 2.00
CA ILE A 91 -8.74 -7.21 1.52
C ILE A 91 -9.10 -5.97 0.67
N GLY A 92 -10.30 -5.42 0.83
CA GLY A 92 -10.70 -4.20 0.13
C GLY A 92 -10.97 -4.41 -1.37
N THR A 93 -10.52 -3.46 -2.21
CA THR A 93 -10.80 -3.46 -3.66
C THR A 93 -9.50 -3.43 -4.48
N ILE A 94 -9.32 -4.40 -5.38
CA ILE A 94 -8.16 -4.46 -6.27
C ILE A 94 -8.63 -4.17 -7.70
N CYS A 95 -8.02 -3.18 -8.34
CA CYS A 95 -8.14 -2.93 -9.76
C CYS A 95 -7.02 -3.67 -10.49
N VAL A 96 -7.37 -4.54 -11.42
CA VAL A 96 -6.42 -5.41 -12.12
C VAL A 96 -6.44 -5.10 -13.61
N VAL A 97 -5.26 -4.98 -14.20
CA VAL A 97 -5.06 -4.79 -15.63
C VAL A 97 -4.16 -5.90 -16.16
N ASN A 98 -4.69 -6.71 -17.06
CA ASN A 98 -3.90 -7.64 -17.84
C ASN A 98 -3.40 -6.94 -19.12
N VAL A 99 -2.10 -7.01 -19.38
CA VAL A 99 -1.47 -6.47 -20.60
C VAL A 99 -1.21 -7.55 -21.65
N PHE A 100 -1.27 -8.83 -21.26
CA PHE A 100 -1.07 -9.94 -22.18
C PHE A 100 -2.22 -10.02 -23.19
N ASP A 101 -1.87 -9.82 -24.44
CA ASP A 101 -2.70 -10.05 -25.62
C ASP A 101 -2.23 -11.33 -26.35
N PRO A 102 -3.04 -12.41 -26.38
CA PRO A 102 -2.72 -13.67 -27.06
C PRO A 102 -2.54 -13.54 -28.59
N THR A 103 -3.02 -12.46 -29.19
CA THR A 103 -2.92 -12.23 -30.63
C THR A 103 -1.59 -11.62 -31.03
N THR A 104 -0.97 -10.82 -30.15
CA THR A 104 0.30 -10.11 -30.37
C THR A 104 1.48 -10.80 -29.70
N HIS A 105 1.31 -11.30 -28.47
CA HIS A 105 2.37 -11.93 -27.69
C HIS A 105 2.42 -13.42 -28.01
N LYS A 106 3.16 -13.74 -29.07
CA LYS A 106 3.28 -15.10 -29.60
C LYS A 106 4.73 -15.56 -29.70
N ASP A 107 4.94 -16.84 -29.48
CA ASP A 107 6.20 -17.51 -29.77
C ASP A 107 6.45 -17.62 -31.29
N GLU A 108 7.60 -18.18 -31.67
CA GLU A 108 7.98 -18.39 -33.07
C GLU A 108 7.03 -19.34 -33.81
N ALA A 109 6.29 -20.18 -33.08
CA ALA A 109 5.29 -21.09 -33.61
C ALA A 109 3.88 -20.46 -33.71
N GLY A 110 3.74 -19.18 -33.35
CA GLY A 110 2.47 -18.45 -33.38
C GLY A 110 1.52 -18.77 -32.23
N LYS A 111 1.99 -19.45 -31.17
CA LYS A 111 1.22 -19.75 -29.97
C LYS A 111 1.36 -18.64 -28.93
N PRO A 112 0.33 -18.37 -28.10
CA PRO A 112 0.40 -17.35 -27.06
C PRO A 112 1.55 -17.62 -26.06
N ASP A 113 2.41 -16.62 -25.83
CA ASP A 113 3.60 -16.72 -24.97
C ASP A 113 3.79 -15.45 -24.15
N SER A 114 3.66 -15.58 -22.83
CA SER A 114 3.76 -14.45 -21.90
C SER A 114 5.16 -13.86 -21.78
N SER A 115 6.20 -14.61 -22.16
CA SER A 115 7.59 -14.11 -22.15
C SER A 115 7.84 -12.98 -23.15
N LYS A 116 6.93 -12.81 -24.12
CA LYS A 116 6.98 -11.73 -25.11
C LYS A 116 6.44 -10.39 -24.60
N VAL A 117 5.83 -10.37 -23.41
CA VAL A 117 5.39 -9.12 -22.77
C VAL A 117 6.60 -8.35 -22.28
N GLY A 118 6.81 -7.17 -22.84
CA GLY A 118 7.96 -6.33 -22.54
C GLY A 118 7.68 -5.22 -21.53
N ALA A 119 8.71 -4.44 -21.21
CA ALA A 119 8.59 -3.26 -20.35
C ALA A 119 7.58 -2.24 -20.89
N LEU A 120 7.51 -2.07 -22.22
CA LEU A 120 6.60 -1.10 -22.85
C LEU A 120 5.12 -1.47 -22.67
N ASP A 121 4.79 -2.76 -22.67
CA ASP A 121 3.41 -3.21 -22.46
C ASP A 121 2.94 -2.93 -21.03
N ILE A 122 3.84 -3.12 -20.05
CA ILE A 122 3.57 -2.86 -18.63
C ILE A 122 3.50 -1.35 -18.34
N ILE A 123 4.48 -0.57 -18.81
CA ILE A 123 4.50 0.90 -18.67
C ILE A 123 3.25 1.50 -19.33
N GLY A 124 2.92 1.01 -20.53
CA GLY A 124 1.82 1.48 -21.34
C GLY A 124 2.04 2.88 -21.93
N ALA A 125 1.06 3.33 -22.71
CA ALA A 125 1.07 4.61 -23.39
C ALA A 125 -0.35 5.20 -23.46
N PHE A 126 -0.46 6.44 -23.91
CA PHE A 126 -1.72 7.00 -24.38
C PHE A 126 -1.79 6.81 -25.89
N ASP A 127 -2.89 6.25 -26.39
CA ASP A 127 -3.13 6.17 -27.84
C ASP A 127 -3.44 7.55 -28.43
N ALA A 128 -3.60 7.63 -29.76
CA ALA A 128 -3.91 8.88 -30.46
C ALA A 128 -5.26 9.50 -30.04
N MET A 129 -6.15 8.72 -29.42
CA MET A 129 -7.43 9.18 -28.88
C MET A 129 -7.35 9.54 -27.38
N GLY A 130 -6.16 9.42 -26.77
CA GLY A 130 -5.93 9.69 -25.36
C GLY A 130 -6.32 8.54 -24.42
N ASN A 131 -6.59 7.33 -24.91
CA ASN A 131 -6.88 6.19 -24.06
C ASN A 131 -5.58 5.62 -23.47
N PRO A 132 -5.50 5.46 -22.13
CA PRO A 132 -4.34 4.86 -21.49
C PRO A 132 -4.31 3.33 -21.59
N SER A 133 -3.11 2.75 -21.59
CA SER A 133 -2.82 1.32 -21.42
C SER A 133 -1.84 1.05 -20.27
N GLY A 134 -1.65 -0.22 -19.89
CA GLY A 134 -0.68 -0.62 -18.86
C GLY A 134 -0.85 0.13 -17.54
N LEU A 135 0.26 0.61 -16.98
CA LEU A 135 0.29 1.40 -15.74
C LEU A 135 -0.44 2.75 -15.86
N LYS A 136 -0.49 3.37 -17.05
CA LYS A 136 -1.18 4.66 -17.26
C LYS A 136 -2.68 4.58 -16.95
N LEU A 137 -3.28 3.39 -16.96
CA LEU A 137 -4.69 3.17 -16.59
C LEU A 137 -4.99 3.56 -15.14
N ALA A 138 -3.98 3.64 -14.26
CA ALA A 138 -4.14 4.14 -12.89
C ALA A 138 -4.75 5.56 -12.87
N TYR A 139 -4.43 6.43 -13.84
CA TYR A 139 -5.00 7.77 -13.95
C TYR A 139 -6.51 7.77 -14.26
N SER A 140 -6.97 6.77 -15.01
CA SER A 140 -8.39 6.65 -15.39
C SER A 140 -9.28 6.10 -14.27
N CYS A 141 -8.68 5.55 -13.21
CA CYS A 141 -9.42 4.92 -12.11
C CYS A 141 -10.35 5.90 -11.38
N TYR A 142 -9.95 7.16 -11.23
CA TYR A 142 -10.80 8.16 -10.58
C TYR A 142 -12.07 8.44 -11.38
N GLN A 143 -11.97 8.66 -12.69
CA GLN A 143 -13.13 8.88 -13.55
C GLN A 143 -14.04 7.65 -13.65
N ARG A 144 -13.46 6.45 -13.62
CA ARG A 144 -14.22 5.20 -13.79
C ARG A 144 -14.84 4.69 -12.48
N PHE A 145 -14.16 4.87 -11.35
CA PHE A 145 -14.51 4.23 -10.09
C PHE A 145 -14.73 5.22 -8.93
N GLY A 146 -14.42 6.51 -9.11
CA GLY A 146 -14.57 7.56 -8.10
C GLY A 146 -13.43 7.64 -7.07
N TRP A 147 -12.32 6.92 -7.27
CA TRP A 147 -11.17 6.91 -6.35
C TRP A 147 -9.86 6.57 -7.07
N PHE A 148 -8.74 7.04 -6.52
CA PHE A 148 -7.40 6.64 -6.94
C PHE A 148 -6.91 5.44 -6.12
N PRO A 149 -6.28 4.44 -6.76
CA PRO A 149 -5.66 3.33 -6.03
C PRO A 149 -4.54 3.85 -5.14
N LYS A 150 -4.49 3.41 -3.88
CA LYS A 150 -3.45 3.81 -2.91
C LYS A 150 -2.18 2.98 -2.99
N ASN A 151 -2.29 1.74 -3.47
CA ASN A 151 -1.19 0.81 -3.61
C ASN A 151 -1.07 0.37 -5.08
N ILE A 152 0.12 0.43 -5.66
CA ILE A 152 0.40 0.07 -7.05
C ILE A 152 1.49 -0.99 -7.10
N GLY A 153 1.26 -2.05 -7.85
CA GLY A 153 2.23 -3.11 -8.06
C GLY A 153 2.26 -3.62 -9.49
N ALA A 154 3.43 -4.06 -9.93
CA ALA A 154 3.59 -4.87 -11.11
C ALA A 154 4.47 -6.10 -10.81
N PRO A 155 4.04 -6.99 -9.88
CA PRO A 155 4.92 -8.03 -9.36
C PRO A 155 5.39 -8.97 -10.48
N GLY A 156 6.71 -9.14 -10.60
CA GLY A 156 7.35 -9.91 -11.69
C GLY A 156 7.90 -9.04 -12.82
N PHE A 157 7.45 -7.79 -12.94
CA PHE A 157 7.95 -6.80 -13.90
C PHE A 157 8.62 -5.61 -13.21
N ASP A 158 8.46 -5.51 -11.89
CA ASP A 158 9.05 -4.48 -11.06
C ASP A 158 10.57 -4.62 -10.93
N GLY A 159 11.21 -5.69 -11.44
CA GLY A 159 12.67 -5.76 -11.62
C GLY A 159 13.20 -4.89 -12.77
N LEU A 160 12.33 -4.40 -13.66
CA LEU A 160 12.71 -3.59 -14.81
C LEU A 160 12.78 -2.11 -14.43
N THR A 161 13.93 -1.47 -14.64
CA THR A 161 14.17 -0.06 -14.25
C THR A 161 13.14 0.91 -14.84
N GLY A 162 12.74 0.71 -16.10
CA GLY A 162 11.71 1.54 -16.74
C GLY A 162 10.33 1.44 -16.08
N VAL A 163 9.96 0.23 -15.63
CA VAL A 163 8.69 -0.02 -14.92
C VAL A 163 8.74 0.65 -13.53
N ARG A 164 9.85 0.51 -12.81
CA ARG A 164 10.09 1.19 -11.51
C ARG A 164 9.93 2.69 -11.61
N ALA A 165 10.61 3.32 -12.58
CA ALA A 165 10.57 4.76 -12.79
C ALA A 165 9.15 5.26 -13.08
N GLU A 166 8.40 4.56 -13.93
CA GLU A 166 7.02 4.91 -14.22
C GLU A 166 6.10 4.72 -13.00
N MET A 167 6.25 3.63 -12.26
CA MET A 167 5.47 3.38 -11.04
C MET A 167 5.66 4.52 -10.03
N ALA A 168 6.90 4.97 -9.81
CA ALA A 168 7.19 6.11 -8.94
C ALA A 168 6.55 7.41 -9.46
N ALA A 169 6.66 7.70 -10.76
CA ALA A 169 6.06 8.89 -11.37
C ALA A 169 4.53 8.93 -11.21
N ILE A 170 3.85 7.80 -11.42
CA ILE A 170 2.39 7.68 -11.23
C ILE A 170 2.03 7.88 -9.76
N CYS A 171 2.73 7.17 -8.85
CA CYS A 171 2.50 7.29 -7.42
C CYS A 171 2.67 8.73 -6.93
N ALA A 172 3.65 9.44 -7.48
CA ALA A 172 3.89 10.84 -7.15
C ALA A 172 2.71 11.75 -7.50
N ARG A 173 2.03 11.47 -8.62
CA ARG A 173 0.92 12.26 -9.15
C ARG A 173 -0.43 11.95 -8.52
N ILE A 174 -0.71 10.67 -8.25
CA ILE A 174 -2.03 10.24 -7.71
C ILE A 174 -2.04 10.02 -6.19
N ARG A 175 -0.95 10.36 -5.49
CA ARG A 175 -0.80 10.13 -4.04
C ARG A 175 -1.01 8.66 -3.69
N ALA A 176 -0.23 7.82 -4.35
CA ALA A 176 -0.20 6.38 -4.12
C ALA A 176 1.22 5.92 -3.77
N ARG A 177 1.37 4.62 -3.59
CA ARG A 177 2.62 3.97 -3.24
C ARG A 177 2.89 2.78 -4.14
N CYS A 178 4.16 2.53 -4.38
CA CYS A 178 4.61 1.39 -5.15
C CYS A 178 5.51 0.45 -4.34
N TYR A 179 5.62 -0.77 -4.83
CA TYR A 179 6.36 -1.86 -4.20
C TYR A 179 7.36 -2.43 -5.18
N TRP A 180 8.63 -2.50 -4.78
CA TRP A 180 9.73 -3.03 -5.58
C TRP A 180 10.37 -4.20 -4.85
N ASP A 181 10.45 -5.35 -5.50
CA ASP A 181 11.07 -6.55 -5.00
C ASP A 181 12.56 -6.58 -5.33
N ALA A 182 13.34 -7.12 -4.39
CA ALA A 182 14.70 -7.52 -4.65
C ALA A 182 14.72 -8.77 -5.55
N PRO A 183 15.74 -8.95 -6.40
CA PRO A 183 15.85 -10.16 -7.21
C PRO A 183 16.01 -11.40 -6.32
N PHE A 184 15.58 -12.55 -6.84
CA PHE A 184 15.72 -13.83 -6.15
C PHE A 184 17.18 -14.11 -5.79
N GLY A 185 17.44 -14.54 -4.55
CA GLY A 185 18.80 -14.87 -4.10
C GLY A 185 19.65 -13.66 -3.70
N ALA A 186 19.10 -12.44 -3.70
CA ALA A 186 19.83 -11.26 -3.25
C ALA A 186 20.29 -11.40 -1.80
N THR A 187 21.59 -11.23 -1.55
CA THR A 187 22.17 -11.27 -0.20
C THR A 187 21.94 -9.95 0.53
N LEU A 188 22.06 -9.98 1.87
CA LEU A 188 21.95 -8.76 2.69
C LEU A 188 22.97 -7.70 2.26
N GLN A 189 24.19 -8.09 1.95
CA GLN A 189 25.23 -7.17 1.48
C GLN A 189 24.83 -6.52 0.14
N GLN A 190 24.33 -7.31 -0.81
CA GLN A 190 23.88 -6.79 -2.11
C GLN A 190 22.71 -5.81 -1.96
N LEU A 191 21.82 -5.99 -0.99
CA LEU A 191 20.74 -5.03 -0.69
C LEU A 191 21.29 -3.69 -0.22
N VAL A 192 22.27 -3.71 0.68
CA VAL A 192 22.92 -2.48 1.19
C VAL A 192 23.65 -1.78 0.05
N GLU A 193 24.37 -2.54 -0.78
CA GLU A 193 25.05 -2.02 -1.97
C GLU A 193 24.05 -1.47 -3.01
N ALA A 194 22.87 -2.09 -3.18
CA ALA A 194 21.78 -1.64 -4.05
C ALA A 194 21.13 -0.32 -3.63
N ARG A 195 21.25 0.07 -2.35
CA ARG A 195 20.88 1.43 -1.91
C ARG A 195 21.91 2.48 -2.34
N GLY A 196 23.13 2.06 -2.69
CA GLY A 196 24.22 2.90 -3.16
C GLY A 196 24.42 2.84 -4.69
N PRO A 197 25.37 3.61 -5.23
CA PRO A 197 25.62 3.71 -6.67
C PRO A 197 26.29 2.46 -7.28
N SER A 198 26.80 1.56 -6.45
CA SER A 198 27.57 0.37 -6.88
C SER A 198 26.76 -0.93 -6.80
N GLY A 199 25.45 -0.85 -6.60
CA GLY A 199 24.58 -2.01 -6.48
C GLY A 199 24.47 -2.84 -7.75
N SER A 200 24.31 -4.17 -7.59
CA SER A 200 24.04 -5.08 -8.70
C SER A 200 22.62 -4.97 -9.26
N PHE A 201 21.72 -4.30 -8.53
CA PHE A 201 20.36 -3.94 -8.96
C PHE A 201 19.97 -2.59 -8.34
N ASP A 202 18.95 -1.96 -8.90
CA ASP A 202 18.60 -0.57 -8.56
C ASP A 202 17.57 -0.48 -7.43
N PHE A 203 18.04 -0.21 -6.21
CA PHE A 203 17.24 0.28 -5.08
C PHE A 203 17.63 1.72 -4.69
N GLN A 204 18.31 2.44 -5.59
CA GLN A 204 18.87 3.75 -5.32
C GLN A 204 17.79 4.85 -5.46
N THR A 205 16.85 4.88 -4.52
CA THR A 205 15.82 5.90 -4.45
C THR A 205 15.68 6.47 -3.05
N ASN A 206 15.21 7.71 -2.96
CA ASN A 206 14.83 8.40 -1.73
C ASN A 206 13.34 8.83 -1.76
N ASP A 207 12.56 8.23 -2.66
CA ASP A 207 11.13 8.50 -2.74
C ASP A 207 10.42 7.84 -1.56
N THR A 208 9.67 8.64 -0.81
CA THR A 208 8.84 8.16 0.29
C THR A 208 7.71 7.25 -0.19
N ARG A 209 7.31 7.33 -1.47
CA ARG A 209 6.23 6.50 -2.04
C ARG A 209 6.67 5.11 -2.49
N VAL A 210 7.98 4.83 -2.47
CA VAL A 210 8.54 3.53 -2.85
C VAL A 210 8.76 2.67 -1.62
N ASN A 211 8.29 1.43 -1.65
CA ASN A 211 8.51 0.43 -0.60
C ASN A 211 9.36 -0.71 -1.17
N LEU A 212 10.57 -0.88 -0.64
CA LEU A 212 11.50 -1.92 -1.05
C LEU A 212 11.21 -3.20 -0.28
N CYS A 213 11.10 -4.32 -0.98
CA CYS A 213 10.66 -5.60 -0.44
C CYS A 213 11.78 -6.64 -0.60
N TRP A 214 12.14 -7.31 0.50
CA TRP A 214 13.06 -8.45 0.52
C TRP A 214 12.72 -9.35 1.70
N PRO A 215 13.03 -10.65 1.69
CA PRO A 215 13.40 -11.47 0.53
C PRO A 215 12.18 -11.80 -0.33
N MET A 216 12.37 -12.59 -1.39
CA MET A 216 11.26 -13.30 -2.02
C MET A 216 10.66 -14.34 -1.06
N MET A 217 9.43 -14.77 -1.31
CA MET A 217 8.73 -15.78 -0.51
C MET A 217 8.79 -17.14 -1.20
N GLU A 218 8.72 -18.23 -0.44
CA GLU A 218 8.57 -19.58 -0.97
C GLU A 218 7.09 -19.98 -0.97
N THR A 219 6.61 -20.54 -2.08
CA THR A 219 5.24 -21.02 -2.21
C THR A 219 5.18 -22.26 -3.10
N VAL A 220 4.17 -23.10 -2.90
CA VAL A 220 3.94 -24.27 -3.76
C VAL A 220 3.47 -23.81 -5.14
N ASN A 221 4.04 -24.38 -6.20
CA ASN A 221 3.55 -24.18 -7.54
C ASN A 221 2.20 -24.90 -7.72
N LEU A 222 1.12 -24.13 -7.90
CA LEU A 222 -0.24 -24.64 -8.11
C LEU A 222 -0.64 -24.73 -9.60
N ASP A 223 0.30 -24.54 -10.53
CA ASP A 223 0.06 -24.84 -11.95
C ASP A 223 0.11 -26.35 -12.15
N ASP A 224 -1.06 -26.96 -12.35
CA ASP A 224 -1.22 -28.40 -12.57
C ASP A 224 -0.65 -28.89 -13.90
N THR A 225 -0.29 -27.98 -14.81
CA THR A 225 0.34 -28.30 -16.10
C THR A 225 1.85 -28.10 -16.11
N SER A 226 2.42 -27.52 -15.05
CA SER A 226 3.86 -27.30 -14.93
C SER A 226 4.60 -28.60 -14.63
N ALA A 227 5.83 -28.71 -15.11
CA ALA A 227 6.76 -29.76 -14.67
C ALA A 227 7.14 -29.64 -13.18
N GLN A 228 6.98 -28.44 -12.60
CA GLN A 228 7.26 -28.13 -11.20
C GLN A 228 5.99 -28.14 -10.34
N ALA A 229 4.88 -28.70 -10.83
CA ALA A 229 3.61 -28.75 -10.10
C ALA A 229 3.79 -29.40 -8.71
N GLY A 230 3.38 -28.70 -7.66
CA GLY A 230 3.55 -29.16 -6.28
C GLY A 230 4.94 -28.95 -5.68
N GLU A 231 5.92 -28.46 -6.45
CA GLU A 231 7.24 -28.09 -5.95
C GLU A 231 7.25 -26.68 -5.36
N VAL A 232 8.23 -26.39 -4.51
CA VAL A 232 8.43 -25.07 -3.91
C VAL A 232 9.11 -24.14 -4.91
N ILE A 233 8.50 -22.99 -5.17
CA ILE A 233 9.00 -21.95 -6.07
C ILE A 233 9.09 -20.60 -5.35
N ALA A 234 9.97 -19.74 -5.86
CA ALA A 234 10.10 -18.37 -5.38
C ALA A 234 8.98 -17.48 -5.93
N ASP A 235 8.44 -16.63 -5.07
CA ASP A 235 7.35 -15.70 -5.35
C ASP A 235 7.68 -14.30 -4.80
N HIS A 236 7.13 -13.28 -5.45
CA HIS A 236 7.49 -11.88 -5.18
C HIS A 236 6.80 -11.38 -3.92
N TYR A 237 7.56 -10.80 -2.99
CA TYR A 237 7.05 -10.39 -1.68
C TYR A 237 6.06 -9.21 -1.77
N SER A 238 6.22 -8.32 -2.76
CA SER A 238 5.32 -7.18 -2.98
C SER A 238 3.85 -7.55 -3.01
N ALA A 239 3.49 -8.69 -3.61
CA ALA A 239 2.11 -9.17 -3.64
C ALA A 239 1.59 -9.50 -2.24
N TYR A 240 2.37 -10.22 -1.43
CA TYR A 240 2.00 -10.56 -0.05
C TYR A 240 1.93 -9.30 0.81
N LEU A 241 2.92 -8.41 0.70
CA LEU A 241 2.96 -7.16 1.46
C LEU A 241 1.78 -6.24 1.11
N MET A 242 1.44 -6.09 -0.17
CA MET A 242 0.23 -5.35 -0.58
C MET A 242 -1.03 -5.97 0.02
N GLY A 243 -1.14 -7.30 0.02
CA GLY A 243 -2.25 -8.01 0.68
C GLY A 243 -2.33 -7.71 2.18
N ILE A 244 -1.19 -7.71 2.88
CA ILE A 244 -1.09 -7.37 4.31
C ILE A 244 -1.47 -5.92 4.56
N VAL A 245 -1.04 -4.98 3.72
CA VAL A 245 -1.41 -3.56 3.82
C VAL A 245 -2.91 -3.39 3.67
N LEU A 246 -3.51 -3.97 2.63
CA LEU A 246 -4.95 -3.89 2.41
C LEU A 246 -5.74 -4.52 3.55
N MET A 247 -5.33 -5.69 4.03
CA MET A 247 -5.92 -6.33 5.20
C MET A 247 -5.79 -5.44 6.44
N SER A 248 -4.62 -4.84 6.66
CA SER A 248 -4.38 -4.00 7.84
C SER A 248 -5.28 -2.77 7.85
N VAL A 249 -5.48 -2.14 6.70
CA VAL A 249 -6.41 -1.02 6.54
C VAL A 249 -7.85 -1.44 6.83
N MET A 250 -8.28 -2.62 6.37
CA MET A 250 -9.65 -3.13 6.59
C MET A 250 -9.90 -3.53 8.05
N GLU A 251 -8.92 -4.18 8.70
CA GLU A 251 -9.07 -4.73 10.04
C GLU A 251 -8.79 -3.71 11.14
N TYR A 252 -7.69 -2.96 11.01
CA TYR A 252 -7.18 -2.08 12.06
C TYR A 252 -7.36 -0.61 11.73
N GLY A 253 -7.32 -0.25 10.45
CA GLY A 253 -7.35 1.13 9.97
C GLY A 253 -6.05 1.54 9.29
N TYR A 254 -6.09 2.61 8.51
CA TYR A 254 -4.97 3.05 7.67
C TYR A 254 -3.79 3.64 8.47
N HIS A 255 -4.04 4.08 9.71
CA HIS A 255 -3.04 4.61 10.62
C HIS A 255 -2.19 3.53 11.29
N HIS A 256 -2.55 2.26 11.13
CA HIS A 256 -1.76 1.14 11.64
C HIS A 256 -0.64 0.75 10.69
N SER A 257 0.50 0.39 11.28
CA SER A 257 1.63 -0.18 10.56
C SER A 257 1.29 -1.60 10.04
N PRO A 258 1.70 -1.92 8.79
CA PRO A 258 1.66 -3.30 8.27
C PRO A 258 2.80 -4.17 8.86
N SER A 259 3.73 -3.59 9.62
CA SER A 259 4.80 -4.32 10.30
C SER A 259 4.27 -5.16 11.46
N ASN A 260 5.01 -6.23 11.79
CA ASN A 260 4.65 -7.22 12.80
C ASN A 260 3.31 -7.95 12.51
N ARG A 261 2.95 -8.10 11.23
CA ARG A 261 1.77 -8.86 10.78
C ARG A 261 2.20 -10.18 10.14
N PRO A 262 1.47 -11.29 10.38
CA PRO A 262 1.86 -12.60 9.84
C PRO A 262 1.71 -12.61 8.31
N VAL A 263 2.73 -13.18 7.64
CA VAL A 263 2.67 -13.46 6.20
C VAL A 263 2.05 -14.83 6.02
N LYS A 264 0.86 -14.89 5.43
CA LYS A 264 0.11 -16.14 5.24
C LYS A 264 0.33 -16.72 3.85
N GLY A 265 0.16 -18.03 3.72
CA GLY A 265 0.10 -18.67 2.42
C GLY A 265 1.44 -18.87 1.70
N ILE A 266 2.51 -18.83 2.49
CA ILE A 266 3.90 -19.10 2.11
C ILE A 266 4.39 -20.31 2.90
N GLU A 267 5.44 -20.97 2.40
CA GLU A 267 6.18 -21.99 3.15
C GLU A 267 7.25 -21.35 4.04
N GLY A 268 7.87 -20.27 3.57
CA GLY A 268 8.89 -19.52 4.29
C GLY A 268 9.41 -18.34 3.48
N ALA A 269 10.40 -17.65 4.04
CA ALA A 269 11.22 -16.70 3.31
C ALA A 269 12.25 -17.45 2.43
N ALA A 270 12.43 -17.03 1.18
CA ALA A 270 13.36 -17.68 0.26
C ALA A 270 14.84 -17.52 0.64
N GLN A 271 15.15 -16.47 1.41
CA GLN A 271 16.44 -16.29 2.04
C GLN A 271 16.24 -16.19 3.55
N GLU A 272 17.13 -16.81 4.29
CA GLU A 272 17.14 -16.74 5.75
C GLU A 272 17.34 -15.29 6.19
N VAL A 273 16.50 -14.83 7.12
CA VAL A 273 16.61 -13.51 7.72
C VAL A 273 16.85 -13.66 9.20
N LEU A 274 18.06 -13.33 9.66
CA LEU A 274 18.39 -13.43 11.06
C LEU A 274 17.73 -12.28 11.86
N TYR A 275 17.00 -12.67 12.91
CA TYR A 275 16.51 -11.76 13.93
C TYR A 275 16.97 -12.22 15.31
N VAL A 276 17.74 -11.36 15.99
CA VAL A 276 18.15 -11.58 17.39
C VAL A 276 17.58 -10.43 18.24
N PRO A 277 16.70 -10.72 19.22
CA PRO A 277 16.12 -9.70 20.08
C PRO A 277 17.20 -8.88 20.82
N GLY A 278 17.15 -7.56 20.65
CA GLY A 278 18.09 -6.63 21.31
C GLY A 278 19.45 -6.48 20.62
N ASP A 279 19.72 -7.24 19.56
CA ASP A 279 20.94 -7.11 18.77
C ASP A 279 20.73 -6.14 17.59
N GLY A 280 21.47 -5.03 17.62
CA GLY A 280 21.47 -4.01 16.59
C GLY A 280 22.13 -4.44 15.28
N THR A 281 22.83 -5.59 15.26
CA THR A 281 23.55 -6.08 14.08
C THR A 281 22.79 -7.15 13.29
N SER A 282 21.62 -7.58 13.76
CA SER A 282 20.78 -8.55 13.05
C SER A 282 20.29 -8.05 11.69
N ASP A 283 20.05 -8.97 10.74
CA ASP A 283 19.69 -8.66 9.35
C ASP A 283 18.43 -7.78 9.24
N THR A 284 17.45 -8.03 10.11
CA THR A 284 16.25 -7.18 10.19
C THR A 284 16.58 -5.73 10.57
N GLN A 285 17.59 -5.49 11.40
CA GLN A 285 18.01 -4.14 11.77
C GLN A 285 18.80 -3.47 10.63
N VAL A 286 19.62 -4.23 9.92
CA VAL A 286 20.33 -3.73 8.73
C VAL A 286 19.33 -3.32 7.64
N THR A 287 18.34 -4.16 7.35
CA THR A 287 17.28 -3.84 6.36
C THR A 287 16.44 -2.63 6.77
N ARG A 288 16.00 -2.56 8.04
CA ARG A 288 15.27 -1.39 8.59
C ARG A 288 16.09 -0.10 8.51
N SER A 289 17.38 -0.18 8.86
CA SER A 289 18.30 0.96 8.80
C SER A 289 18.54 1.48 7.38
N ASN A 290 18.24 0.66 6.39
CA ASN A 290 18.34 0.95 4.97
C ASN A 290 16.96 1.08 4.30
N GLY A 291 15.86 1.32 5.04
CA GLY A 291 14.54 1.58 4.46
C GLY A 291 13.98 0.43 3.60
N ILE A 292 14.38 -0.81 3.89
CA ILE A 292 13.92 -2.03 3.23
C ILE A 292 12.99 -2.78 4.18
N ILE A 293 11.82 -3.17 3.67
CA ILE A 293 10.84 -3.97 4.39
C ILE A 293 11.23 -5.44 4.24
N SER A 294 11.52 -6.06 5.38
CA SER A 294 11.95 -7.46 5.52
C SER A 294 10.84 -8.38 6.05
N VAL A 295 11.22 -9.62 6.34
CA VAL A 295 10.44 -10.58 7.13
C VAL A 295 11.24 -10.92 8.38
N GLU A 296 10.58 -11.08 9.52
CA GLU A 296 11.17 -11.57 10.76
C GLU A 296 10.53 -12.90 11.16
N GLU A 297 11.38 -13.83 11.61
CA GLU A 297 11.00 -15.14 12.14
C GLU A 297 11.71 -15.36 13.48
N ARG A 298 11.07 -16.08 14.42
CA ARG A 298 11.68 -16.47 15.70
C ARG A 298 11.01 -17.70 16.26
N PHE A 299 11.64 -18.36 17.24
CA PHE A 299 11.08 -19.55 17.89
C PHE A 299 9.63 -19.32 18.35
N GLY A 300 8.69 -20.13 17.84
CA GLY A 300 7.26 -20.06 18.14
C GLY A 300 6.49 -18.95 17.40
N LYS A 301 7.12 -18.19 16.51
CA LYS A 301 6.49 -17.15 15.68
C LYS A 301 6.95 -17.30 14.23
N GLY A 302 6.03 -17.72 13.36
CA GLY A 302 6.27 -17.84 11.93
C GLY A 302 6.55 -16.49 11.24
N PRO A 303 6.71 -16.47 9.91
CA PRO A 303 7.07 -15.27 9.17
C PRO A 303 6.12 -14.09 9.41
N HIS A 304 6.67 -12.96 9.85
CA HIS A 304 5.95 -11.69 9.98
C HIS A 304 6.66 -10.58 9.22
N THR A 305 5.90 -9.66 8.62
CA THR A 305 6.48 -8.46 8.00
C THR A 305 7.28 -7.67 9.02
N SER A 306 8.48 -7.22 8.63
CA SER A 306 9.42 -6.49 9.46
C SER A 306 9.83 -5.19 8.80
N GLY A 307 9.85 -4.10 9.57
CA GLY A 307 10.14 -2.76 9.06
C GLY A 307 8.89 -1.99 8.68
N ASN A 308 8.92 -0.69 8.99
CA ASN A 308 7.82 0.23 8.76
C ASN A 308 8.28 1.55 8.13
N ARG A 309 9.46 1.54 7.49
CA ARG A 309 10.00 2.69 6.78
C ARG A 309 10.05 2.42 5.28
N ASN A 310 9.75 3.45 4.50
CA ASN A 310 9.84 3.44 3.05
C ASN A 310 11.26 3.77 2.58
N ALA A 311 11.47 3.72 1.25
CA ALA A 311 12.78 3.96 0.64
C ALA A 311 13.33 5.38 0.86
N GLY A 312 12.49 6.34 1.28
CA GLY A 312 12.95 7.67 1.66
C GLY A 312 13.96 7.67 2.81
N TYR A 313 13.93 6.65 3.66
CA TYR A 313 14.91 6.44 4.72
C TYR A 313 16.19 5.74 4.18
N PRO A 314 17.40 6.10 4.64
CA PRO A 314 17.72 7.06 5.72
C PRO A 314 17.93 8.52 5.27
N THR A 315 17.87 8.80 3.97
CA THR A 315 18.22 10.14 3.43
C THR A 315 17.24 11.23 3.87
N LYS A 316 15.96 10.90 4.05
CA LYS A 316 14.94 11.82 4.57
C LYS A 316 14.73 11.59 6.07
N THR A 317 14.61 12.69 6.81
CA THR A 317 14.42 12.70 8.27
C THR A 317 12.98 12.98 8.70
N SER A 318 12.08 13.24 7.74
CA SER A 318 10.66 13.49 8.00
C SER A 318 9.95 12.25 8.54
N MET A 319 8.92 12.47 9.37
CA MET A 319 8.01 11.41 9.82
C MET A 319 7.35 10.66 8.65
N LEU A 320 7.25 11.28 7.47
CA LEU A 320 6.72 10.67 6.25
C LEU A 320 7.56 9.50 5.72
N THR A 321 8.74 9.25 6.28
CA THR A 321 9.43 7.98 6.01
C THR A 321 8.72 6.77 6.60
N PHE A 322 7.87 6.96 7.62
CA PHE A 322 7.06 5.88 8.15
C PHE A 322 5.89 5.56 7.21
N PHE A 323 5.66 4.27 7.00
CA PHE A 323 4.60 3.79 6.10
C PHE A 323 3.23 4.29 6.55
N HIS A 324 2.86 4.13 7.81
CA HIS A 324 1.54 4.56 8.28
C HIS A 324 1.37 6.07 8.20
N ALA A 325 2.40 6.86 8.53
CA ALA A 325 2.33 8.32 8.56
C ALA A 325 2.03 8.92 7.18
N GLN A 326 2.75 8.51 6.13
CA GLN A 326 2.41 8.96 4.78
C GLN A 326 1.09 8.34 4.28
N TYR A 327 0.66 7.15 4.77
CA TYR A 327 -0.66 6.60 4.40
C TYR A 327 -1.77 7.51 4.92
N THR A 328 -1.67 7.87 6.20
CA THR A 328 -2.59 8.79 6.86
C THR A 328 -2.63 10.13 6.13
N GLN A 329 -1.48 10.69 5.75
CA GLN A 329 -1.45 11.92 4.95
C GLN A 329 -2.22 11.76 3.63
N ASP A 330 -1.96 10.70 2.85
CA ASP A 330 -2.60 10.51 1.56
C ASP A 330 -4.14 10.36 1.70
N VAL A 331 -4.62 9.69 2.75
CA VAL A 331 -6.07 9.56 3.04
C VAL A 331 -6.68 10.89 3.49
N LEU A 332 -5.99 11.64 4.34
CA LEU A 332 -6.48 12.94 4.83
C LEU A 332 -6.56 13.96 3.69
N ASP A 333 -5.53 14.04 2.86
CA ASP A 333 -5.48 14.95 1.71
C ASP A 333 -6.66 14.68 0.76
N GLU A 334 -6.96 13.41 0.48
CA GLU A 334 -8.11 13.05 -0.36
C GLU A 334 -9.46 13.40 0.25
N ALA A 335 -9.63 13.16 1.56
CA ALA A 335 -10.87 13.49 2.25
C ALA A 335 -11.14 15.00 2.24
N VAL A 336 -10.11 15.80 2.51
CA VAL A 336 -10.19 17.27 2.48
C VAL A 336 -10.45 17.77 1.06
N LEU A 337 -9.73 17.26 0.06
CA LEU A 337 -9.94 17.64 -1.34
C LEU A 337 -11.35 17.31 -1.82
N HIS A 338 -11.85 16.12 -1.52
CA HIS A 338 -13.20 15.72 -1.90
C HIS A 338 -14.28 16.61 -1.27
N PHE A 339 -14.13 16.97 0.01
CA PHE A 339 -15.05 17.88 0.68
C PHE A 339 -15.01 19.30 0.10
N LEU A 340 -13.81 19.83 -0.17
CA LEU A 340 -13.63 21.17 -0.73
C LEU A 340 -14.13 21.27 -2.18
N ASP A 341 -14.09 20.18 -2.95
CA ASP A 341 -14.59 20.17 -4.34
C ASP A 341 -16.09 20.53 -4.41
N GLU A 342 -16.90 20.08 -3.44
CA GLU A 342 -18.33 20.45 -3.35
C GLU A 342 -18.55 21.96 -3.06
N LYS A 343 -17.53 22.61 -2.49
CA LYS A 343 -17.54 24.03 -2.11
C LYS A 343 -16.98 24.93 -3.21
N LYS A 344 -16.36 24.35 -4.23
CA LYS A 344 -15.94 25.06 -5.43
C LYS A 344 -17.13 25.77 -6.09
N ASP A 345 -16.88 26.95 -6.66
CA ASP A 345 -17.86 27.78 -7.38
C ASP A 345 -19.03 28.29 -6.50
N ARG A 346 -18.96 28.10 -5.18
CA ARG A 346 -19.90 28.69 -4.22
C ARG A 346 -19.43 30.10 -3.83
N VAL A 347 -20.39 30.99 -3.52
CA VAL A 347 -20.11 32.36 -3.04
C VAL A 347 -19.14 32.37 -1.85
N GLY A 348 -18.03 33.08 -1.96
CA GLY A 348 -17.01 33.22 -0.92
C GLY A 348 -17.37 34.27 0.14
N SER A 349 -18.38 33.98 0.97
CA SER A 349 -18.77 34.81 2.11
C SER A 349 -18.11 34.34 3.41
N LEU A 350 -17.86 35.25 4.37
CA LEU A 350 -17.28 34.91 5.68
C LEU A 350 -17.99 33.73 6.39
N PRO A 351 -19.34 33.68 6.46
CA PRO A 351 -20.02 32.54 7.10
C PRO A 351 -19.71 31.19 6.45
N ARG A 352 -19.42 31.17 5.14
CA ARG A 352 -19.07 29.94 4.41
C ARG A 352 -17.62 29.54 4.67
N ILE A 353 -16.73 30.52 4.76
CA ILE A 353 -15.32 30.28 5.11
C ILE A 353 -15.25 29.63 6.50
N GLU A 354 -15.96 30.20 7.46
CA GLU A 354 -16.08 29.67 8.83
C GLU A 354 -16.74 28.28 8.85
N GLN A 355 -17.83 28.08 8.10
CA GLN A 355 -18.47 26.77 7.98
C GLN A 355 -17.51 25.68 7.43
N ILE A 356 -16.68 26.02 6.44
CA ILE A 356 -15.68 25.09 5.87
C ILE A 356 -14.61 24.78 6.93
N GLU A 357 -14.15 25.81 7.64
CA GLU A 357 -13.16 25.67 8.71
C GLU A 357 -13.67 24.77 9.84
N ASP A 358 -14.86 25.05 10.34
CA ASP A 358 -15.51 24.29 11.41
C ASP A 358 -15.78 22.84 11.01
N ALA A 359 -16.26 22.59 9.80
CA ALA A 359 -16.55 21.24 9.32
C ALA A 359 -15.30 20.36 9.23
N ILE A 360 -14.20 20.90 8.67
CA ILE A 360 -12.94 20.16 8.54
C ILE A 360 -12.27 20.00 9.91
N ASN A 361 -12.29 21.01 10.78
CA ASN A 361 -11.78 20.91 12.14
C ASN A 361 -12.56 19.89 12.97
N ALA A 362 -13.89 19.90 12.93
CA ALA A 362 -14.71 18.94 13.66
C ALA A 362 -14.38 17.50 13.26
N TRP A 363 -14.21 17.24 11.96
CA TRP A 363 -13.81 15.94 11.45
C TRP A 363 -12.39 15.55 11.89
N GLY A 364 -11.40 16.43 11.70
CA GLY A 364 -10.00 16.11 11.99
C GLY A 364 -9.69 16.02 13.49
N ILE A 365 -10.29 16.89 14.31
CA ILE A 365 -10.21 16.80 15.78
C ILE A 365 -10.87 15.51 16.28
N GLY A 366 -11.97 15.06 15.64
CA GLY A 366 -12.61 13.79 15.94
C GLY A 366 -11.66 12.57 15.85
N LYS A 367 -10.59 12.67 15.04
CA LYS A 367 -9.56 11.63 14.87
C LYS A 367 -8.44 11.67 15.92
N THR A 368 -8.49 12.63 16.85
CA THR A 368 -7.49 12.80 17.92
C THR A 368 -7.94 12.23 19.27
N GLY A 369 -9.26 12.15 19.51
CA GLY A 369 -9.81 11.87 20.84
C GLY A 369 -10.17 10.40 21.12
N SER A 370 -9.86 9.48 20.21
CA SER A 370 -10.20 8.06 20.33
C SER A 370 -9.23 7.27 21.22
N ARG A 371 -9.63 6.06 21.65
CA ARG A 371 -8.70 5.08 22.27
C ARG A 371 -7.62 4.60 21.30
N ASP A 372 -7.91 4.68 20.01
CA ASP A 372 -7.00 4.37 18.91
C ASP A 372 -6.97 5.58 17.96
N PRO A 373 -6.23 6.65 18.30
CA PRO A 373 -6.25 7.90 17.55
C PRO A 373 -5.44 7.78 16.26
N GLU A 374 -6.00 8.25 15.14
CA GLU A 374 -5.28 8.33 13.87
C GLU A 374 -4.31 9.53 13.83
N LEU A 375 -4.62 10.57 14.60
CA LEU A 375 -3.89 11.83 14.67
C LEU A 375 -3.55 12.22 16.11
N SER A 376 -2.35 12.75 16.32
CA SER A 376 -1.94 13.41 17.57
C SER A 376 -2.43 14.87 17.65
N GLY A 377 -2.70 15.50 16.50
CA GLY A 377 -3.15 16.88 16.41
C GLY A 377 -3.62 17.22 15.00
N PHE A 378 -4.57 18.16 14.91
CA PHE A 378 -5.15 18.62 13.65
C PHE A 378 -5.62 20.07 13.77
N ARG A 379 -5.31 20.88 12.75
CA ARG A 379 -5.78 22.26 12.61
C ARG A 379 -5.96 22.57 11.13
N PHE A 380 -7.15 23.04 10.77
CA PHE A 380 -7.43 23.61 9.47
C PHE A 380 -7.93 25.03 9.68
N ALA A 381 -7.34 26.02 9.00
CA ALA A 381 -7.71 27.41 9.22
C ALA A 381 -7.64 28.22 7.94
N PHE A 382 -8.53 29.19 7.77
CA PHE A 382 -8.41 30.18 6.70
C PHE A 382 -7.15 31.03 6.90
N ASP A 383 -6.30 31.08 5.87
CA ASP A 383 -4.99 31.73 5.95
C ASP A 383 -5.12 33.25 5.76
N ARG A 384 -5.43 33.93 6.87
CA ARG A 384 -5.58 35.40 6.89
C ARG A 384 -4.28 36.15 6.61
N GLU A 385 -3.12 35.53 6.81
CA GLU A 385 -1.82 36.15 6.56
C GLU A 385 -1.49 36.15 5.07
N LYS A 386 -1.80 35.05 4.37
CA LYS A 386 -1.60 34.94 2.92
C LYS A 386 -2.70 35.63 2.11
N MET A 387 -3.90 35.74 2.66
CA MET A 387 -5.02 36.35 1.97
C MET A 387 -4.87 37.86 1.80
N SER A 388 -5.26 38.34 0.62
CA SER A 388 -5.30 39.76 0.28
C SER A 388 -6.60 40.10 -0.46
N ALA A 389 -6.95 41.38 -0.52
CA ALA A 389 -8.12 41.82 -1.30
C ALA A 389 -7.99 41.47 -2.78
N ALA A 390 -6.77 41.44 -3.33
CA ALA A 390 -6.51 41.03 -4.71
C ALA A 390 -6.83 39.54 -4.91
N TYR A 391 -6.34 38.66 -4.04
CA TYR A 391 -6.67 37.24 -4.11
C TYR A 391 -8.17 36.97 -3.96
N ALA A 392 -8.83 37.67 -3.04
CA ALA A 392 -10.27 37.55 -2.88
C ALA A 392 -11.05 38.03 -4.12
N ALA A 393 -10.59 39.10 -4.79
CA ALA A 393 -11.17 39.59 -6.03
C ALA A 393 -10.98 38.60 -7.20
N ASP A 394 -9.84 37.90 -7.22
CA ASP A 394 -9.55 36.82 -8.18
C ASP A 394 -10.24 35.49 -7.83
N GLY A 395 -10.99 35.45 -6.72
CA GLY A 395 -11.72 34.27 -6.25
C GLY A 395 -10.82 33.20 -5.61
N TRP A 396 -9.59 33.55 -5.22
CA TRP A 396 -8.64 32.63 -4.59
C TRP A 396 -8.79 32.68 -3.07
N PHE A 397 -9.06 31.54 -2.45
CA PHE A 397 -9.19 31.38 -1.00
C PHE A 397 -8.12 30.43 -0.50
N HIS A 398 -7.25 30.90 0.40
CA HIS A 398 -6.16 30.11 0.96
C HIS A 398 -6.52 29.58 2.35
N TYR A 399 -6.19 28.32 2.58
CA TYR A 399 -6.32 27.65 3.88
C TYR A 399 -5.00 26.97 4.23
N THR A 400 -4.75 26.86 5.53
CA THR A 400 -3.60 26.16 6.11
C THR A 400 -4.11 24.88 6.76
N LEU A 401 -3.53 23.74 6.38
CA LEU A 401 -3.77 22.44 6.98
C LEU A 401 -2.51 22.01 7.75
N GLU A 402 -2.66 21.78 9.04
CA GLU A 402 -1.64 21.24 9.92
C GLU A 402 -2.16 19.98 10.58
N PHE A 403 -1.37 18.92 10.56
CA PHE A 403 -1.73 17.65 11.18
C PHE A 403 -0.47 16.91 11.63
N ALA A 404 -0.63 16.05 12.63
CA ALA A 404 0.42 15.16 13.09
C ALA A 404 -0.14 13.74 13.18
N PRO A 405 0.28 12.80 12.30
CA PRO A 405 -0.09 11.40 12.45
C PRO A 405 0.35 10.85 13.81
N THR A 406 -0.36 9.86 14.33
CA THR A 406 0.07 9.16 15.55
C THR A 406 1.42 8.47 15.32
N GLY A 407 2.35 8.59 16.27
CA GLY A 407 3.66 7.93 16.19
C GLY A 407 3.57 6.42 16.42
N ILE A 408 4.50 5.65 15.83
CA ILE A 408 4.64 4.23 16.14
C ILE A 408 5.82 3.96 17.07
N MET A 409 5.69 2.92 17.89
CA MET A 409 6.76 2.43 18.76
C MET A 409 7.73 1.55 17.95
N GLU A 410 8.54 2.15 17.08
CA GLU A 410 9.56 1.43 16.30
C GLU A 410 10.66 0.82 17.19
N THR A 411 11.05 1.55 18.25
CA THR A 411 12.06 1.09 19.22
C THR A 411 11.55 1.33 20.65
N ILE A 412 11.69 0.31 21.50
CA ILE A 412 11.39 0.39 22.93
C ILE A 412 12.69 0.11 23.70
N THR A 413 13.14 1.06 24.52
CA THR A 413 14.38 0.94 25.29
C THR A 413 14.06 0.94 26.78
N VAL A 414 14.55 -0.06 27.49
CA VAL A 414 14.44 -0.16 28.95
C VAL A 414 15.81 0.09 29.57
N ARG A 415 15.92 1.12 30.40
CA ARG A 415 17.13 1.36 31.19
C ARG A 415 17.14 0.39 32.37
N ARG A 416 18.14 -0.49 32.44
CA ARG A 416 18.38 -1.36 33.59
C ARG A 416 19.41 -0.76 34.54
N SER A 417 19.16 -0.85 35.84
CA SER A 417 20.13 -0.54 36.91
C SER A 417 19.96 -1.55 38.04
N LEU A 418 21.07 -2.06 38.56
CA LEU A 418 21.06 -2.89 39.77
C LEU A 418 20.94 -1.96 40.98
N ASN A 419 19.82 -2.01 41.70
CA ASN A 419 19.64 -1.26 42.93
C ASN A 419 19.79 -2.18 44.14
N ILE A 420 20.94 -2.10 44.83
CA ILE A 420 21.24 -2.92 46.01
C ILE A 420 20.42 -2.52 47.24
N ASN A 421 19.85 -1.32 47.29
CA ASN A 421 19.03 -0.88 48.43
C ASN A 421 17.71 -1.66 48.50
N LEU A 422 17.25 -2.21 47.37
CA LEU A 422 16.09 -3.12 47.35
C LEU A 422 16.37 -4.44 48.11
N LEU A 423 17.65 -4.80 48.31
CA LEU A 423 18.01 -5.92 49.19
C LEU A 423 17.88 -5.53 50.66
N ALA A 424 18.22 -4.29 51.02
CA ALA A 424 18.10 -3.81 52.39
C ALA A 424 16.64 -3.83 52.85
N ASP A 425 15.72 -3.35 52.01
CA ASP A 425 14.27 -3.38 52.28
C ASP A 425 13.74 -4.83 52.43
N ALA A 426 14.17 -5.75 51.56
CA ALA A 426 13.75 -7.14 51.62
C ALA A 426 14.31 -7.90 52.83
N LEU A 427 15.47 -7.49 53.34
CA LEU A 427 16.17 -8.13 54.47
C LEU A 427 15.97 -7.39 55.80
N GLY A 428 15.21 -6.29 55.83
CA GLY A 428 15.00 -5.48 57.04
C GLY A 428 16.26 -4.74 57.53
N LEU A 429 17.21 -4.47 56.62
CA LEU A 429 18.47 -3.80 56.93
C LEU A 429 18.31 -2.29 56.74
N SER A 430 19.07 -1.49 57.51
CA SER A 430 19.14 -0.05 57.27
C SER A 430 19.66 0.21 55.85
N GLN A 431 18.98 1.08 55.10
CA GLN A 431 19.46 1.49 53.77
C GLN A 431 20.85 2.14 53.93
N SER A 432 21.81 1.72 53.12
CA SER A 432 23.08 2.44 53.04
C SER A 432 22.83 3.75 52.31
N ASP A 433 23.27 4.87 52.89
CA ASP A 433 23.41 6.13 52.16
C ASP A 433 24.35 5.86 50.98
N ALA A 434 23.79 5.90 49.76
CA ALA A 434 24.46 5.40 48.56
C ALA A 434 25.73 6.19 48.23
N ALA A 435 26.75 5.48 47.72
CA ALA A 435 27.91 6.02 47.01
C ALA A 435 27.58 6.38 45.57
#